data_AF-A0A7C4HCV8-F1
#
_entry.id   AF-A0A7C4HCV8-F1
#
_cell.length_a   1.000
_cell.length_b   1.000
_cell.length_c   1.000
_cell.angle_alpha   90.00
_cell.angle_beta   90.00
_cell.angle_gamma   90.00
#
_symmetry.space_group_name_H-M   'P 1'
#
loop_
_entity.id
_entity.type
_entity.pdbx_description
1 polymer ?
#
loop_
_entity_poly.entity_id
_entity_poly.type
_entity_poly.pdbx_seq_one_letter_code
_entity_poly.pdbx_strand_id
1 'polypeptide(L)'
;MSISLEPLMFYVGKNFYDRARKVFNLGIGRKPLLQILQKMSLQPAEMDRDEAMRALERFTRTGGVSTASKEAMKIMLVPFASFRGESISFINAYELGFGILIEILGQIRRAFRAPLFAYIWIAIPRSSEGYERMIRLLRDIRDKVGALPIDPEEWEAIQPITEKLLESGFNIKGLTENLWVSI
;
A
#
# COMPACT_ATOMS: atom_id res chain seq x y z
N MET A 1 -18.50 -7.52 -15.97
CA MET A 1 -17.11 -7.77 -15.53
C MET A 1 -17.17 -8.28 -14.10
N SER A 2 -16.59 -9.45 -13.80
CA SER A 2 -16.45 -9.88 -12.41
C SER A 2 -15.43 -8.98 -11.72
N ILE A 3 -15.81 -8.38 -10.59
CA ILE A 3 -14.89 -7.59 -9.78
C ILE A 3 -13.96 -8.58 -9.09
N SER A 4 -12.70 -8.55 -9.50
CA SER A 4 -11.63 -9.31 -8.87
C SER A 4 -11.36 -8.71 -7.49
N LEU A 5 -11.44 -9.52 -6.43
CA LEU A 5 -11.13 -9.10 -5.04
C LEU A 5 -9.63 -9.23 -4.75
N GLU A 6 -8.81 -9.22 -5.80
CA GLU A 6 -7.37 -9.26 -5.71
C GLU A 6 -6.83 -8.01 -5.02
N PRO A 7 -5.71 -8.13 -4.28
CA PRO A 7 -5.05 -6.99 -3.67
C PRO A 7 -4.64 -5.97 -4.73
N LEU A 8 -4.65 -4.70 -4.32
CA LEU A 8 -4.26 -3.57 -5.14
C LEU A 8 -3.07 -2.87 -4.50
N MET A 9 -2.03 -2.61 -5.29
CA MET A 9 -0.83 -1.93 -4.83
C MET A 9 -0.79 -0.48 -5.34
N PHE A 10 -0.57 0.44 -4.41
CA PHE A 10 -0.52 1.87 -4.67
C PHE A 10 0.78 2.45 -4.12
N TYR A 11 1.57 3.08 -4.98
CA TYR A 11 2.84 3.70 -4.57
C TYR A 11 2.62 5.15 -4.20
N VAL A 12 3.22 5.58 -3.09
CA VAL A 12 3.04 6.92 -2.55
C VAL A 12 4.40 7.56 -2.30
N GLY A 13 4.65 8.61 -3.05
CA GLY A 13 5.84 9.43 -3.04
C GLY A 13 5.90 10.39 -1.86
N LYS A 14 7.09 10.96 -1.66
CA LYS A 14 7.39 11.87 -0.55
C LYS A 14 6.60 13.17 -0.70
N ASN A 15 6.51 13.72 -1.91
CA ASN A 15 5.80 14.97 -2.15
C ASN A 15 4.31 14.86 -1.77
N PHE A 16 3.67 13.75 -2.15
CA PHE A 16 2.29 13.47 -1.76
C PHE A 16 2.13 13.42 -0.24
N TYR A 17 3.00 12.68 0.46
CA TYR A 17 2.96 12.62 1.92
C TYR A 17 3.20 13.96 2.60
N ASP A 18 4.13 14.76 2.10
CA ASP A 18 4.41 16.09 2.66
C ASP A 18 3.22 17.03 2.48
N ARG A 19 2.49 16.92 1.36
CA ARG A 19 1.22 17.64 1.19
C ARG A 19 0.10 17.08 2.06
N ALA A 20 -0.03 15.76 2.14
CA ALA A 20 -1.03 15.11 2.99
C ALA A 20 -0.85 15.51 4.46
N ARG A 21 0.39 15.62 4.94
CA ARG A 21 0.72 16.16 6.27
C ARG A 21 0.13 17.53 6.53
N LYS A 22 0.20 18.43 5.55
CA LYS A 22 -0.36 19.79 5.65
C LYS A 22 -1.89 19.75 5.57
N VAL A 23 -2.44 19.06 4.57
CA VAL A 23 -3.89 19.03 4.29
C VAL A 23 -4.67 18.39 5.43
N PHE A 24 -4.19 17.27 5.96
CA PHE A 24 -4.85 16.55 7.05
C PHE A 24 -4.41 17.02 8.45
N ASN A 25 -3.51 17.99 8.53
CA ASN A 25 -2.88 18.45 9.77
C ASN A 25 -2.34 17.26 10.59
N LEU A 26 -1.51 16.45 9.95
CA LEU A 26 -0.93 15.25 10.56
C LEU A 26 0.15 15.66 11.55
N GLY A 27 0.08 15.13 12.77
CA GLY A 27 1.11 15.35 13.79
C GLY A 27 2.44 14.67 13.45
N ILE A 28 3.48 15.01 14.20
CA ILE A 28 4.78 14.32 14.14
C ILE A 28 4.57 12.91 14.69
N GLY A 29 4.46 11.90 13.81
CA GLY A 29 4.15 10.53 14.22
C GLY A 29 4.48 9.50 13.14
N ARG A 30 4.70 8.25 13.58
CA ARG A 30 5.18 7.13 12.75
C ARG A 30 4.12 6.44 11.89
N LYS A 31 2.87 6.93 11.85
CA LYS A 31 1.74 6.29 11.15
C LYS A 31 0.89 7.33 10.42
N PRO A 32 1.39 7.92 9.33
CA PRO A 32 0.66 8.97 8.62
C PRO A 32 -0.63 8.45 7.98
N LEU A 33 -0.67 7.21 7.49
CA LEU A 33 -1.90 6.62 6.94
C LEU A 33 -3.00 6.48 8.00
N LEU A 34 -2.68 6.02 9.22
CA LEU A 34 -3.66 5.96 10.33
C LEU A 34 -4.35 7.31 10.54
N GLN A 35 -3.55 8.37 10.64
CA GLN A 35 -4.06 9.70 10.90
C GLN A 35 -4.90 10.22 9.72
N ILE A 36 -4.50 9.95 8.47
CA ILE A 36 -5.32 10.26 7.29
C ILE A 36 -6.68 9.57 7.40
N LEU A 37 -6.71 8.27 7.70
CA LEU A 37 -7.95 7.49 7.84
C LEU A 37 -8.86 8.06 8.95
N GLN A 38 -8.29 8.41 10.11
CA GLN A 38 -9.04 9.03 11.20
C GLN A 38 -9.60 10.41 10.82
N LYS A 39 -8.84 11.23 10.09
CA LYS A 39 -9.29 12.54 9.57
C LYS A 39 -10.34 12.42 8.47
N MET A 40 -10.42 11.26 7.83
CA MET A 40 -11.50 10.87 6.92
C MET A 40 -12.71 10.30 7.67
N SER A 41 -12.78 10.47 9.00
CA SER A 41 -13.87 9.99 9.86
C SER A 41 -14.04 8.47 9.86
N LEU A 42 -12.99 7.72 9.52
CA LEU A 42 -12.95 6.26 9.66
C LEU A 42 -12.46 5.89 11.06
N GLN A 43 -12.87 4.71 11.52
CA GLN A 43 -12.40 4.10 12.76
C GLN A 43 -11.58 2.84 12.42
N PRO A 44 -10.35 3.00 11.88
CA PRO A 44 -9.50 1.86 11.56
C PRO A 44 -9.12 1.11 12.84
N ALA A 45 -9.29 -0.21 12.82
CA ALA A 45 -8.63 -1.07 13.80
C ALA A 45 -7.20 -1.34 13.33
N GLU A 46 -6.21 -0.90 14.11
CA GLU A 46 -4.82 -1.19 13.83
C GLU A 46 -4.56 -2.69 13.96
N MET A 47 -3.77 -3.22 13.05
CA MET A 47 -3.29 -4.59 13.07
C MET A 47 -1.78 -4.59 12.99
N ASP A 48 -1.15 -5.29 13.94
CA ASP A 48 0.25 -5.64 13.80
C ASP A 48 0.46 -6.65 12.66
N ARG A 49 1.73 -7.02 12.43
CA ARG A 49 2.09 -7.96 11.38
C ARG A 49 1.37 -9.30 11.50
N ASP A 50 1.32 -9.86 12.71
CA ASP A 50 0.79 -11.19 12.95
C ASP A 50 -0.73 -11.19 12.82
N GLU A 51 -1.37 -10.12 13.25
CA GLU A 51 -2.78 -9.86 13.03
C GLU A 51 -3.12 -9.71 11.55
N ALA A 52 -2.32 -8.94 10.80
CA ALA A 52 -2.47 -8.78 9.36
C ALA A 52 -2.29 -10.12 8.62
N MET A 53 -1.31 -10.93 9.03
CA MET A 53 -1.06 -12.26 8.49
C MET A 53 -2.25 -13.19 8.73
N ARG A 54 -2.77 -13.24 9.96
CA ARG A 54 -3.98 -14.00 10.30
C ARG A 54 -5.20 -13.52 9.53
N ALA A 55 -5.35 -12.21 9.35
CA ALA A 55 -6.46 -11.64 8.61
C ALA A 55 -6.42 -12.00 7.12
N LEU A 56 -5.23 -12.00 6.54
CA LEU A 56 -5.00 -12.46 5.18
C LEU A 56 -5.38 -13.94 5.01
N GLU A 57 -5.01 -14.81 5.95
CA GLU A 57 -5.39 -16.22 5.91
C GLU A 57 -6.91 -16.42 5.98
N ARG A 58 -7.64 -15.57 6.71
CA ARG A 58 -9.12 -15.63 6.75
C ARG A 58 -9.75 -15.33 5.39
N PHE A 59 -9.26 -14.34 4.63
CA PHE A 59 -9.79 -14.03 3.30
C PHE A 59 -9.60 -15.13 2.27
N THR A 60 -8.57 -15.95 2.44
CA THR A 60 -8.35 -17.08 1.53
C THR A 60 -9.40 -18.17 1.67
N ARG A 61 -10.03 -18.30 2.85
CA ARG A 61 -11.12 -19.25 3.08
C ARG A 61 -12.45 -18.78 2.49
N THR A 62 -12.62 -17.47 2.29
CA THR A 62 -13.85 -16.88 1.75
C THR A 62 -13.84 -16.73 0.22
N GLY A 63 -12.79 -17.21 -0.46
CA GLY A 63 -12.71 -17.27 -1.93
C GLY A 63 -12.47 -15.94 -2.64
N GLY A 64 -12.03 -14.89 -1.91
CA GLY A 64 -11.82 -13.56 -2.49
C GLY A 64 -10.44 -13.36 -3.14
N VAL A 65 -9.39 -13.99 -2.60
CA VAL A 65 -8.01 -13.73 -3.02
C VAL A 65 -7.37 -15.02 -3.53
N SER A 66 -6.69 -14.98 -4.69
CA SER A 66 -5.96 -16.14 -5.19
C SER A 66 -4.82 -16.57 -4.27
N THR A 67 -4.47 -17.86 -4.31
CA THR A 67 -3.35 -18.41 -3.55
C THR A 67 -2.02 -17.73 -3.90
N ALA A 68 -1.81 -17.35 -5.16
CA ALA A 68 -0.60 -16.66 -5.60
C ALA A 68 -0.46 -15.28 -4.95
N SER A 69 -1.52 -14.47 -4.96
CA SER A 69 -1.54 -13.16 -4.30
C SER A 69 -1.39 -13.27 -2.79
N LYS A 70 -1.90 -14.34 -2.18
CA LYS A 70 -1.67 -14.63 -0.76
C LYS A 70 -0.18 -14.80 -0.46
N GLU A 71 0.48 -15.72 -1.15
CA GLU A 71 1.91 -15.99 -0.90
C GLU A 71 2.77 -14.75 -1.15
N ALA A 72 2.45 -13.98 -2.20
CA ALA A 72 3.04 -12.67 -2.44
C ALA A 72 2.88 -11.74 -1.21
N MET A 73 1.66 -11.53 -0.73
CA MET A 73 1.44 -10.66 0.44
C MET A 73 2.10 -11.16 1.71
N LYS A 74 2.19 -12.47 1.95
CA LYS A 74 2.92 -13.01 3.11
C LYS A 74 4.38 -12.57 3.12
N ILE A 75 5.04 -12.58 1.96
CA ILE A 75 6.43 -12.15 1.82
C ILE A 75 6.56 -10.64 2.11
N MET A 76 5.60 -9.83 1.67
CA MET A 76 5.56 -8.38 1.95
C MET A 76 5.27 -8.03 3.41
N LEU A 77 4.63 -8.93 4.14
CA LEU A 77 4.41 -8.80 5.59
C LEU A 77 5.62 -9.26 6.41
N VAL A 78 6.70 -9.75 5.80
CA VAL A 78 7.95 -10.03 6.52
C VAL A 78 8.51 -8.70 7.06
N PRO A 79 9.01 -8.62 8.32
CA PRO A 79 9.48 -7.38 8.94
C PRO A 79 10.44 -6.56 8.08
N PHE A 80 11.30 -7.28 7.38
CA PHE A 80 12.32 -6.73 6.50
C PHE A 80 12.60 -7.75 5.41
N ALA A 81 12.27 -7.42 4.17
CA ALA A 81 12.73 -8.16 3.01
C ALA A 81 13.76 -7.28 2.29
N SER A 82 15.01 -7.74 2.28
CA SER A 82 16.09 -7.05 1.57
C SER A 82 16.36 -7.76 0.24
N PHE A 83 16.46 -6.96 -0.80
CA PHE A 83 16.76 -7.41 -2.14
C PHE A 83 17.97 -6.59 -2.59
N ARG A 84 19.18 -7.16 -2.59
CA ARG A 84 20.41 -6.56 -3.16
C ARG A 84 20.68 -5.07 -2.89
N GLY A 85 20.25 -4.53 -1.75
CA GLY A 85 20.47 -3.13 -1.36
C GLY A 85 19.17 -2.34 -1.22
N GLU A 86 18.11 -2.76 -1.88
CA GLU A 86 16.74 -2.34 -1.63
C GLU A 86 16.18 -3.10 -0.42
N SER A 87 15.20 -2.50 0.25
CA SER A 87 14.47 -3.18 1.30
C SER A 87 13.06 -2.67 1.42
N ILE A 88 12.13 -3.58 1.70
CA ILE A 88 10.78 -3.23 2.14
C ILE A 88 10.61 -3.58 3.62
N SER A 89 9.84 -2.77 4.32
CA SER A 89 9.53 -2.96 5.73
C SER A 89 8.07 -2.68 6.00
N PHE A 90 7.42 -3.60 6.71
CA PHE A 90 6.05 -3.42 7.17
C PHE A 90 5.98 -2.25 8.18
N ILE A 91 5.08 -1.30 7.96
CA ILE A 91 4.80 -0.22 8.92
C ILE A 91 3.63 -0.63 9.82
N ASN A 92 2.46 -0.87 9.22
CA ASN A 92 1.23 -1.21 9.94
C ASN A 92 0.17 -1.72 8.97
N ALA A 93 -0.89 -2.35 9.50
CA ALA A 93 -2.11 -2.61 8.74
C ALA A 93 -3.33 -2.04 9.46
N TYR A 94 -4.40 -1.81 8.71
CA TYR A 94 -5.62 -1.17 9.18
C TYR A 94 -6.85 -1.90 8.63
N GLU A 95 -7.72 -2.36 9.51
CA GLU A 95 -9.01 -2.92 9.15
C GLU A 95 -10.07 -1.82 9.09
N LEU A 96 -10.73 -1.67 7.93
CA LEU A 96 -11.69 -0.60 7.64
C LEU A 96 -13.14 -1.07 7.55
N GLY A 97 -13.44 -2.28 8.04
CA GLY A 97 -14.75 -2.94 7.92
C GLY A 97 -15.04 -3.47 6.50
N PHE A 98 -14.69 -2.71 5.46
CA PHE A 98 -14.86 -3.07 4.04
C PHE A 98 -13.58 -3.61 3.38
N GLY A 99 -12.45 -3.60 4.09
CA GLY A 99 -11.15 -4.03 3.57
C GLY A 99 -10.06 -3.98 4.62
N ILE A 100 -8.87 -4.39 4.20
CA ILE A 100 -7.62 -4.13 4.91
C ILE A 100 -6.77 -3.20 4.05
N LEU A 101 -6.12 -2.23 4.69
CA LEU A 101 -5.11 -1.40 4.08
C LEU A 101 -3.78 -1.61 4.80
N ILE A 102 -2.75 -1.99 4.07
CA ILE A 102 -1.41 -2.27 4.62
C ILE A 102 -0.48 -1.16 4.16
N GLU A 103 0.31 -0.61 5.08
CA GLU A 103 1.34 0.39 4.83
C GLU A 103 2.72 -0.27 4.94
N ILE A 104 3.50 -0.16 3.86
CA ILE A 104 4.87 -0.66 3.75
C ILE A 104 5.78 0.50 3.36
N LEU A 105 7.02 0.49 3.85
CA LEU A 105 8.07 1.41 3.44
C LEU A 105 9.11 0.68 2.59
N GLY A 106 9.23 1.09 1.33
CA GLY A 106 10.34 0.75 0.46
C GLY A 106 11.49 1.74 0.62
N GLN A 107 12.70 1.22 0.76
CA GLN A 107 13.95 1.97 0.78
C GLN A 107 14.80 1.53 -0.41
N ILE A 108 15.24 2.50 -1.21
CA ILE A 108 16.01 2.30 -2.44
C ILE A 108 17.35 2.97 -2.27
N ARG A 109 18.43 2.19 -2.41
CA ARG A 109 19.78 2.75 -2.39
C ARG A 109 20.04 3.48 -3.69
N ARG A 110 20.67 4.65 -3.58
CA ARG A 110 21.12 5.43 -4.73
C ARG A 110 22.62 5.62 -4.60
N ALA A 111 23.36 5.28 -5.65
CA ALA A 111 24.81 5.51 -5.67
C ALA A 111 25.09 7.01 -5.51
N PHE A 112 25.96 7.36 -4.55
CA PHE A 112 26.38 8.73 -4.27
C PHE A 112 25.25 9.72 -3.93
N ARG A 113 24.06 9.24 -3.52
CA ARG A 113 22.91 10.06 -3.12
C ARG A 113 22.23 9.48 -1.88
N ALA A 114 21.44 10.30 -1.19
CA ALA A 114 20.61 9.81 -0.09
C ALA A 114 19.63 8.72 -0.59
N PRO A 115 19.31 7.70 0.23
CA PRO A 115 18.31 6.71 -0.11
C PRO A 115 16.96 7.35 -0.43
N LEU A 116 16.28 6.83 -1.45
CA LEU A 116 14.90 7.18 -1.71
C LEU A 116 13.98 6.31 -0.85
N PHE A 117 12.96 6.93 -0.28
CA PHE A 117 11.91 6.23 0.47
C PHE A 117 10.60 6.38 -0.28
N ALA A 118 9.93 5.27 -0.53
CA ALA A 118 8.60 5.22 -1.12
C ALA A 118 7.69 4.42 -0.21
N TYR A 119 6.50 4.94 0.06
CA TYR A 119 5.50 4.17 0.78
C TYR A 119 4.69 3.36 -0.23
N ILE A 120 4.28 2.17 0.18
CA ILE A 120 3.46 1.27 -0.62
C ILE A 120 2.22 0.98 0.21
N TRP A 121 1.05 1.29 -0.35
CA TRP A 121 -0.23 0.96 0.23
C TRP A 121 -0.81 -0.24 -0.50
N ILE A 122 -1.13 -1.30 0.24
CA ILE A 122 -1.78 -2.48 -0.31
C ILE A 122 -3.21 -2.52 0.20
N ALA A 123 -4.15 -2.37 -0.72
CA ALA A 123 -5.57 -2.39 -0.45
C ALA A 123 -6.13 -3.79 -0.75
N ILE A 124 -6.70 -4.44 0.27
CA ILE A 124 -7.30 -5.77 0.17
C ILE A 124 -8.80 -5.64 0.44
N PRO A 125 -9.65 -5.63 -0.60
CA PRO A 125 -11.10 -5.54 -0.42
C PRO A 125 -11.69 -6.85 0.12
N ARG A 126 -12.74 -6.76 0.95
CA ARG A 126 -13.43 -7.97 1.47
C ARG A 126 -14.53 -8.50 0.54
N SER A 127 -15.06 -7.64 -0.31
CA SER A 127 -16.21 -7.89 -1.17
C SER A 127 -16.19 -6.91 -2.34
N SER A 128 -17.06 -7.11 -3.33
CA SER A 128 -17.16 -6.19 -4.48
C SER A 128 -17.56 -4.77 -4.04
N GLU A 129 -18.46 -4.66 -3.06
CA GLU A 129 -18.78 -3.38 -2.42
C GLU A 129 -17.55 -2.80 -1.71
N GLY A 130 -16.78 -3.66 -1.03
CA GLY A 130 -15.55 -3.26 -0.36
C GLY A 130 -14.48 -2.75 -1.32
N TYR A 131 -14.39 -3.31 -2.53
CA TYR A 131 -13.54 -2.82 -3.61
C TYR A 131 -13.93 -1.37 -3.97
N GLU A 132 -15.20 -1.13 -4.28
CA GLU A 132 -15.68 0.21 -4.65
C GLU A 132 -15.47 1.24 -3.53
N ARG A 133 -15.70 0.84 -2.27
CA ARG A 133 -15.46 1.71 -1.12
C ARG A 133 -13.98 2.01 -0.90
N MET A 134 -13.10 1.03 -1.13
CA MET A 134 -11.66 1.21 -1.05
C MET A 134 -11.16 2.15 -2.14
N ILE A 135 -11.59 1.95 -3.38
CA ILE A 135 -11.24 2.83 -4.50
C ILE A 135 -11.73 4.26 -4.23
N ARG A 136 -12.97 4.42 -3.76
CA ARG A 136 -13.52 5.73 -3.38
C ARG A 136 -12.69 6.40 -2.29
N LEU A 137 -12.32 5.67 -1.23
CA LEU A 137 -11.46 6.20 -0.18
C LEU A 137 -10.12 6.69 -0.73
N LEU A 138 -9.46 5.90 -1.57
CA LEU A 138 -8.17 6.26 -2.15
C LEU A 138 -8.27 7.48 -3.09
N ARG A 139 -9.32 7.56 -3.91
CA ARG A 139 -9.65 8.75 -4.72
C ARG A 139 -9.86 9.97 -3.84
N ASP A 140 -10.69 9.87 -2.80
CA ASP A 140 -10.98 10.99 -1.91
C ASP A 140 -9.71 11.50 -1.20
N ILE A 141 -8.81 10.60 -0.80
CA ILE A 141 -7.50 10.96 -0.25
C ILE A 141 -6.69 11.72 -1.31
N ARG A 142 -6.54 11.18 -2.53
CA ARG A 142 -5.81 11.84 -3.63
C ARG A 142 -6.37 13.25 -3.89
N ASP A 143 -7.68 13.34 -4.06
CA ASP A 143 -8.36 14.56 -4.47
C ASP A 143 -8.27 15.64 -3.38
N LYS A 144 -8.36 15.26 -2.10
CA LYS A 144 -8.11 16.17 -0.97
C LYS A 144 -6.67 16.66 -0.91
N VAL A 145 -5.68 15.78 -1.15
CA VAL A 145 -4.26 16.14 -1.09
C VAL A 145 -3.87 17.08 -2.23
N GLY A 146 -4.49 16.93 -3.41
CA GLY A 146 -4.27 17.83 -4.55
C GLY A 146 -2.85 17.79 -5.11
N ALA A 147 -2.18 16.64 -4.99
CA ALA A 147 -0.90 16.35 -5.64
C ALA A 147 -0.90 14.94 -6.21
N LEU A 148 0.01 14.70 -7.15
CA LEU A 148 0.27 13.36 -7.68
C LEU A 148 0.70 12.44 -6.52
N PRO A 149 0.02 11.29 -6.32
CA PRO A 149 0.42 10.31 -5.32
C PRO A 149 1.85 9.82 -5.46
N ILE A 150 2.32 9.70 -6.69
CA ILE A 150 3.71 9.45 -7.04
C ILE A 150 3.99 10.20 -8.34
N ASP A 151 5.06 11.00 -8.37
CA ASP A 151 5.45 11.72 -9.59
C ASP A 151 6.26 10.82 -10.54
N PRO A 152 6.47 11.22 -11.81
CA PRO A 152 7.20 10.39 -12.77
C PRO A 152 8.64 10.06 -12.38
N GLU A 153 9.35 10.98 -11.71
CA GLU A 153 10.73 10.74 -11.28
C GLU A 153 10.76 9.73 -10.13
N GLU A 154 9.85 9.88 -9.16
CA GLU A 154 9.66 8.91 -8.08
C GLU A 154 9.22 7.54 -8.63
N TRP A 155 8.34 7.51 -9.64
CA TRP A 155 7.87 6.30 -10.31
C TRP A 155 9.01 5.55 -11.00
N GLU A 156 9.86 6.25 -11.75
CA GLU A 156 11.04 5.66 -12.38
C GLU A 156 12.02 5.14 -11.31
N ALA A 157 12.24 5.92 -10.25
CA ALA A 157 13.18 5.56 -9.20
C ALA A 157 12.73 4.34 -8.36
N ILE A 158 11.43 4.00 -8.33
CA ILE A 158 10.93 2.79 -7.67
C ILE A 158 10.99 1.52 -8.53
N GLN A 159 11.32 1.62 -9.83
CA GLN A 159 11.41 0.46 -10.72
C GLN A 159 12.20 -0.71 -10.13
N PRO A 160 13.37 -0.52 -9.48
CA PRO A 160 14.13 -1.63 -8.90
C PRO A 160 13.34 -2.46 -7.88
N ILE A 161 12.49 -1.83 -7.07
CA ILE A 161 11.62 -2.56 -6.13
C ILE A 161 10.57 -3.35 -6.92
N THR A 162 9.92 -2.71 -7.89
CA THR A 162 8.83 -3.33 -8.68
C THR A 162 9.33 -4.55 -9.45
N GLU A 163 10.50 -4.46 -10.09
CA GLU A 163 11.16 -5.54 -10.83
C GLU A 163 11.53 -6.70 -9.91
N LYS A 164 12.07 -6.41 -8.72
CA LYS A 164 12.48 -7.46 -7.77
C LYS A 164 11.30 -8.20 -7.17
N LEU A 165 10.22 -7.49 -6.87
CA LEU A 165 8.97 -8.11 -6.46
C LEU A 165 8.43 -9.00 -7.59
N LEU A 166 8.45 -8.52 -8.85
CA LEU A 166 8.03 -9.33 -10.00
C LEU A 166 8.89 -10.58 -10.20
N GLU A 167 10.23 -10.45 -10.15
CA GLU A 167 11.19 -11.56 -10.19
C GLU A 167 10.96 -12.58 -9.07
N SER A 168 10.51 -12.11 -7.90
CA SER A 168 10.18 -12.94 -6.75
C SER A 168 8.80 -13.63 -6.87
N GLY A 169 8.15 -13.53 -8.04
CA GLY A 169 6.89 -14.20 -8.33
C GLY A 169 5.66 -13.46 -7.79
N PHE A 170 5.80 -12.19 -7.39
CA PHE A 170 4.66 -11.41 -6.94
C PHE A 170 3.77 -11.06 -8.11
N ASN A 171 2.48 -11.35 -7.98
CA ASN A 171 1.47 -11.00 -8.96
C ASN A 171 0.33 -10.25 -8.28
N ILE A 172 0.53 -8.96 -8.04
CA ILE A 172 -0.46 -8.08 -7.41
C ILE A 172 -0.78 -6.96 -8.40
N LYS A 173 -2.06 -6.67 -8.57
CA LYS A 173 -2.49 -5.58 -9.46
C LYS A 173 -1.92 -4.26 -8.95
N GLY A 174 -1.33 -3.47 -9.84
CA GLY A 174 -0.58 -2.28 -9.43
C GLY A 174 0.88 -2.50 -9.11
N LEU A 175 1.42 -3.72 -9.24
CA LEU A 175 2.85 -3.95 -8.97
C LEU A 175 3.74 -3.21 -9.98
N THR A 176 3.46 -3.36 -11.27
CA THR A 176 4.23 -2.79 -12.39
C THR A 176 3.50 -1.63 -13.09
N GLU A 177 2.33 -1.23 -12.58
CA GLU A 177 1.49 -0.17 -13.13
C GLU A 177 1.13 0.85 -12.05
N ASN A 178 1.05 2.12 -12.42
CA ASN A 178 0.63 3.17 -11.49
C ASN A 178 -0.90 3.23 -11.42
N LEU A 179 -1.49 2.51 -10.46
CA LEU A 179 -2.95 2.48 -10.29
C LEU A 179 -3.58 3.83 -9.96
N TRP A 180 -2.82 4.82 -9.48
CA TRP A 180 -3.37 6.15 -9.21
C TRP A 180 -3.90 6.86 -10.47
N VAL A 181 -3.41 6.46 -11.65
CA VAL A 181 -3.84 6.99 -12.96
C VAL A 181 -5.15 6.36 -13.41
N SER A 182 -5.44 5.13 -12.96
CA SER A 182 -6.62 4.36 -13.38
C SER A 182 -7.79 4.42 -12.41
N ILE A 183 -7.57 4.99 -11.21
CA ILE A 183 -8.64 5.21 -10.22
C ILE A 183 -9.24 6.60 -10.36
#